data_AF-N2J1R7-F1
#
_entry.id   AF-N2J1R7-F1
#
_cell.length_a   1.000
_cell.length_b   1.000
_cell.length_c   1.000
_cell.angle_alpha   90.00
_cell.angle_beta   90.00
_cell.angle_gamma   90.00
#
_symmetry.space_group_name_H-M   'P 1'
#
loop_
_entity.id
_entity.type
_entity.pdbx_description
1 polymer ?
#
loop_
_entity_poly.entity_id
_entity_poly.type
_entity_poly.pdbx_seq_one_letter_code
_entity_poly.pdbx_strand_id
1 'polypeptide(L)'
;MKGTQYVARKPDESGFIHYSDDEHGVWNTLITRQLKVIEGKACQEYLDGITQLDLPMDRIPQLSEVNRVLERTTGWRVAQVPALIPFETFFALLASQQFPVATFIRTREELDYLQEPDIFHEIFGHCPLLTNPWFAEFTHTYGKLGLAASKEERIFLARLYWMTIEFGLVDTPMGRKIYGGGILSSPKETVYSLSAEPEHLPFDPIEAMRTPYRIDILQPVYFVLPELKRLFQVAHEDIMGMVREAMQLGLHKPRFSPKAA
;
A
#
# COMPACT_ATOMS: atom_id res chain seq x y z
N MET A 1 -15.41 16.79 6.12
CA MET A 1 -15.21 15.42 5.62
C MET A 1 -16.57 14.84 5.35
N LYS A 2 -16.88 14.42 4.11
CA LYS A 2 -18.06 13.56 3.90
C LYS A 2 -17.80 12.29 4.71
N GLY A 3 -18.72 11.87 5.57
CA GLY A 3 -18.59 10.62 6.31
C GLY A 3 -18.52 9.45 5.33
N THR A 4 -17.74 8.43 5.66
CA THR A 4 -17.78 7.16 4.93
C THR A 4 -19.15 6.51 5.09
N GLN A 5 -19.67 5.90 4.03
CA GLN A 5 -20.85 5.03 4.14
C GLN A 5 -20.51 3.66 4.73
N TYR A 6 -19.22 3.34 4.82
CA TYR A 6 -18.73 2.06 5.26
C TYR A 6 -18.55 2.00 6.77
N VAL A 7 -18.99 0.89 7.34
CA VAL A 7 -18.80 0.57 8.76
C VAL A 7 -17.91 -0.65 8.83
N ALA A 8 -16.69 -0.46 9.35
CA ALA A 8 -15.77 -1.56 9.60
C ALA A 8 -16.40 -2.60 10.52
N ARG A 9 -16.34 -3.87 10.12
CA ARG A 9 -16.85 -5.00 10.91
C ARG A 9 -15.99 -5.16 12.16
N LYS A 10 -16.63 -5.29 13.32
CA LYS A 10 -15.93 -5.58 14.57
C LYS A 10 -15.84 -7.09 14.77
N PRO A 11 -14.72 -7.60 15.32
CA PRO A 11 -14.67 -8.99 15.73
C PRO A 11 -15.64 -9.25 16.89
N ASP A 12 -16.12 -10.48 16.99
CA ASP A 12 -16.81 -10.98 18.18
C ASP A 12 -15.83 -11.29 19.33
N GLU A 13 -16.33 -11.84 20.43
CA GLU A 13 -15.53 -12.17 21.62
C GLU A 13 -14.40 -13.17 21.33
N SER A 14 -14.51 -13.97 20.27
CA SER A 14 -13.49 -14.93 19.84
C SER A 14 -12.45 -14.33 18.88
N GLY A 15 -12.62 -13.06 18.49
CA GLY A 15 -11.78 -12.42 17.48
C GLY A 15 -12.25 -12.67 16.05
N PHE A 16 -13.39 -13.35 15.84
CA PHE A 16 -13.91 -13.68 14.53
C PHE A 16 -14.75 -12.54 13.95
N ILE A 17 -14.51 -12.20 12.67
CA ILE A 17 -15.24 -11.15 11.98
C ILE A 17 -16.28 -11.77 11.06
N HIS A 18 -17.54 -11.42 11.30
CA HIS A 18 -18.68 -11.88 10.51
C HIS A 18 -18.85 -10.99 9.28
N TYR A 19 -18.69 -11.60 8.10
CA TYR A 19 -19.01 -11.01 6.81
C TYR A 19 -20.19 -11.77 6.20
N SER A 20 -21.01 -11.07 5.42
CA SER A 20 -22.13 -11.68 4.69
C SER A 20 -21.66 -12.43 3.44
N ASP A 21 -22.52 -13.31 2.91
CA ASP A 21 -22.27 -14.00 1.65
C ASP A 21 -22.05 -13.02 0.47
N ASP A 22 -22.68 -11.84 0.52
CA ASP A 22 -22.48 -10.81 -0.50
C ASP A 22 -21.07 -10.21 -0.44
N GLU A 23 -20.56 -9.91 0.76
CA GLU A 23 -19.20 -9.41 0.99
C GLU A 23 -18.15 -10.46 0.59
N HIS A 24 -18.38 -11.73 0.91
CA HIS A 24 -17.57 -12.85 0.43
C HIS A 24 -17.61 -12.98 -1.11
N GLY A 25 -18.78 -12.79 -1.72
CA GLY A 25 -18.93 -12.77 -3.18
C GLY A 25 -18.18 -11.61 -3.86
N VAL A 26 -18.14 -10.43 -3.24
CA VAL A 26 -17.33 -9.30 -3.72
C VAL A 26 -15.84 -9.66 -3.65
N TRP A 27 -15.37 -10.19 -2.52
CA TRP A 27 -13.97 -10.63 -2.37
C TRP A 27 -13.59 -11.63 -3.46
N ASN A 28 -14.40 -12.68 -3.67
CA ASN A 28 -14.16 -13.70 -4.69
C ASN A 28 -14.02 -13.09 -6.09
N THR A 29 -14.89 -12.12 -6.42
CA THR A 29 -14.84 -11.41 -7.69
C THR A 29 -13.53 -10.63 -7.84
N LEU A 30 -13.14 -9.88 -6.79
CA LEU A 30 -11.94 -9.05 -6.79
C LEU A 30 -10.67 -9.90 -6.91
N ILE A 31 -10.49 -10.92 -6.06
CA ILE A 31 -9.28 -11.75 -6.04
C ILE A 31 -9.13 -12.56 -7.33
N THR A 32 -10.22 -13.15 -7.84
CA THR A 32 -10.22 -13.93 -9.08
C THR A 32 -9.85 -13.08 -10.29
N ARG A 33 -10.38 -11.86 -10.37
CA ARG A 33 -10.03 -10.92 -11.43
C ARG A 33 -8.58 -10.48 -11.29
N GLN A 34 -8.18 -10.05 -10.10
CA GLN A 34 -6.92 -9.35 -9.91
C GLN A 34 -5.71 -10.27 -10.08
N LEU A 35 -5.78 -11.53 -9.62
CA LEU A 35 -4.72 -12.52 -9.86
C LEU A 35 -4.40 -12.70 -11.36
N LYS A 36 -5.42 -12.68 -12.23
CA LYS A 36 -5.22 -12.72 -13.69
C LYS A 36 -4.59 -11.43 -14.22
N VAL A 37 -5.00 -10.29 -13.67
CA VAL A 37 -4.52 -8.98 -14.13
C VAL A 37 -3.06 -8.76 -13.77
N ILE A 38 -2.62 -9.16 -12.58
CA ILE A 38 -1.25 -8.98 -12.11
C ILE A 38 -0.27 -10.04 -12.67
N GLU A 39 -0.77 -11.08 -13.32
CA GLU A 39 0.06 -12.13 -13.93
C GLU A 39 1.07 -11.51 -14.91
N GLY A 40 2.34 -11.84 -14.70
CA GLY A 40 3.48 -11.30 -15.45
C GLY A 40 3.81 -9.83 -15.16
N LYS A 41 3.12 -9.15 -14.23
CA LYS A 41 3.28 -7.72 -13.92
C LYS A 41 3.74 -7.43 -12.49
N ALA A 42 3.27 -8.20 -11.51
CA ALA A 42 3.76 -8.10 -10.13
C ALA A 42 5.23 -8.57 -10.03
N CYS A 43 5.98 -8.03 -9.07
CA CYS A 43 7.33 -8.53 -8.78
C CYS A 43 7.29 -9.92 -8.14
N GLN A 44 8.41 -10.65 -8.21
CA GLN A 44 8.47 -12.02 -7.71
C GLN A 44 8.22 -12.08 -6.20
N GLU A 45 8.74 -11.13 -5.44
CA GLU A 45 8.61 -11.08 -3.99
C GLU A 45 7.15 -10.93 -3.54
N TYR A 46 6.32 -10.22 -4.34
CA TYR A 46 4.89 -10.15 -4.11
C TYR A 46 4.20 -11.50 -4.39
N LEU A 47 4.56 -12.17 -5.48
CA LEU A 47 3.98 -13.48 -5.86
C LEU A 47 4.36 -14.58 -4.86
N ASP A 48 5.58 -14.54 -4.32
CA ASP A 48 6.03 -15.40 -3.23
C ASP A 48 5.19 -15.14 -1.97
N GLY A 49 4.88 -13.87 -1.69
CA GLY A 49 3.98 -13.48 -0.61
C GLY A 49 2.56 -13.99 -0.78
N ILE A 50 2.00 -13.91 -2.00
CA ILE A 50 0.67 -14.48 -2.32
C ILE A 50 0.66 -15.98 -2.05
N THR A 51 1.69 -16.69 -2.47
CA THR A 51 1.83 -18.14 -2.26
C THR A 51 1.94 -18.47 -0.76
N GLN A 52 2.67 -17.68 0.02
CA GLN A 52 2.84 -17.90 1.46
C GLN A 52 1.58 -17.61 2.26
N LEU A 53 0.84 -16.55 1.89
CA LEU A 53 -0.39 -16.16 2.56
C LEU A 53 -1.54 -17.14 2.28
N ASP A 54 -1.54 -17.78 1.10
CA ASP A 54 -2.55 -18.75 0.67
C ASP A 54 -3.98 -18.22 0.92
N LEU A 55 -4.23 -17.01 0.42
CA LEU A 55 -5.48 -16.30 0.69
C LEU A 55 -6.67 -17.08 0.13
N PRO A 56 -7.77 -17.22 0.90
CA PRO A 56 -8.97 -17.89 0.42
C PRO A 56 -9.54 -17.16 -0.79
N MET A 57 -9.91 -17.93 -1.81
CA MET A 57 -10.47 -17.41 -3.04
C MET A 57 -11.98 -17.13 -2.93
N ASP A 58 -12.68 -17.83 -2.06
CA ASP A 58 -14.14 -17.88 -1.95
C ASP A 58 -14.73 -17.05 -0.80
N ARG A 59 -13.88 -16.56 0.11
CA ARG A 59 -14.29 -15.74 1.26
C ARG A 59 -13.22 -14.74 1.65
N ILE A 60 -13.61 -13.73 2.42
CA ILE A 60 -12.67 -12.80 3.06
C ILE A 60 -11.88 -13.57 4.14
N PRO A 61 -10.54 -13.45 4.19
CA PRO A 61 -9.74 -14.08 5.23
C PRO A 61 -9.99 -13.45 6.60
N GLN A 62 -9.91 -14.25 7.65
CA GLN A 62 -9.81 -13.72 9.00
C GLN A 62 -8.41 -13.12 9.22
N LEU A 63 -8.34 -12.05 9.99
CA LEU A 63 -7.05 -11.38 10.27
C LEU A 63 -6.05 -12.31 10.96
N SER A 64 -6.52 -13.24 11.79
CA SER A 64 -5.69 -14.25 12.46
C SER A 64 -5.02 -15.22 11.47
N GLU A 65 -5.66 -15.55 10.34
CA GLU A 65 -5.10 -16.41 9.30
C GLU A 65 -3.91 -15.72 8.61
N VAL A 66 -4.03 -14.42 8.34
CA VAL A 66 -2.96 -13.57 7.79
C VAL A 66 -1.85 -13.40 8.82
N ASN A 67 -2.19 -13.10 10.08
CA ASN A 67 -1.22 -12.90 11.17
C ASN A 67 -0.33 -14.12 11.40
N ARG A 68 -0.89 -15.33 11.36
CA ARG A 68 -0.12 -16.57 11.53
C ARG A 68 1.05 -16.66 10.54
N VAL A 69 0.88 -16.14 9.32
CA VAL A 69 1.93 -16.14 8.30
C VAL A 69 2.90 -14.99 8.55
N LEU A 70 2.39 -13.76 8.68
CA LEU A 70 3.22 -12.56 8.86
C LEU A 70 4.12 -12.63 10.09
N GLU A 71 3.60 -13.14 11.21
CA GLU A 71 4.35 -13.26 12.46
C GLU A 71 5.52 -14.24 12.30
N ARG A 72 5.31 -15.33 11.56
CA ARG A 72 6.34 -16.34 11.26
C ARG A 72 7.40 -15.83 10.28
N THR A 73 7.02 -15.00 9.30
CA THR A 73 7.95 -14.55 8.26
C THR A 73 8.79 -13.36 8.69
N THR A 74 8.17 -12.36 9.31
CA THR A 74 8.80 -11.04 9.57
C THR A 74 8.46 -10.46 10.93
N GLY A 75 7.68 -11.18 11.76
CA GLY A 75 7.20 -10.68 13.05
C GLY A 75 6.10 -9.62 12.94
N TRP A 76 5.63 -9.34 11.72
CA TRP A 76 4.53 -8.41 11.49
C TRP A 76 3.17 -9.06 11.78
N ARG A 77 2.17 -8.23 12.00
CA ARG A 77 0.77 -8.63 12.01
C ARG A 77 -0.10 -7.52 11.44
N VAL A 78 -1.34 -7.84 11.08
CA VAL A 78 -2.39 -6.87 10.80
C VAL A 78 -3.16 -6.51 12.08
N ALA A 79 -3.63 -5.28 12.16
CA ALA A 79 -4.48 -4.77 13.23
C ALA A 79 -5.78 -4.22 12.67
N GLN A 80 -6.91 -4.64 13.25
CA GLN A 80 -8.22 -4.13 12.87
C GLN A 80 -8.33 -2.64 13.20
N VAL A 81 -8.79 -1.85 12.23
CA VAL A 81 -9.05 -0.42 12.40
C VAL A 81 -10.41 -0.03 11.83
N PRO A 82 -11.01 1.09 12.28
CA PRO A 82 -12.13 1.70 11.56
C PRO A 82 -11.71 2.12 10.14
N ALA A 83 -12.69 2.49 9.31
CA ALA A 83 -12.46 2.91 7.92
C ALA A 83 -11.44 4.06 7.76
N LEU A 84 -11.33 4.94 8.76
CA LEU A 84 -10.35 6.02 8.79
C LEU A 84 -9.73 6.13 10.19
N ILE A 85 -8.41 6.28 10.24
CA ILE A 85 -7.66 6.51 11.47
C ILE A 85 -6.81 7.79 11.39
N PRO A 86 -6.52 8.46 12.52
CA PRO A 86 -5.55 9.54 12.56
C PRO A 86 -4.14 9.07 12.17
N PHE A 87 -3.35 9.97 11.58
CA PHE A 87 -1.94 9.68 11.23
C PHE A 87 -1.10 9.18 12.41
N GLU A 88 -1.32 9.73 13.61
CA GLU A 88 -0.60 9.29 14.81
C GLU A 88 -0.85 7.80 15.11
N THR A 89 -2.11 7.35 14.99
CA THR A 89 -2.47 5.94 15.15
C THR A 89 -1.85 5.09 14.05
N PHE A 90 -1.89 5.55 12.80
CA PHE A 90 -1.27 4.85 11.67
C PHE A 90 0.23 4.61 11.91
N PHE A 91 0.98 5.67 12.24
CA PHE A 91 2.42 5.56 12.50
C PHE A 91 2.74 4.71 13.73
N ALA A 92 1.96 4.83 14.81
CA ALA A 92 2.14 4.01 16.01
C ALA A 92 1.96 2.51 15.74
N LEU A 93 1.00 2.15 14.88
CA LEU A 93 0.80 0.77 14.45
C LEU A 93 2.00 0.26 13.63
N LEU A 94 2.42 0.98 12.59
CA LEU A 94 3.57 0.58 11.77
C LEU A 94 4.88 0.51 12.59
N ALA A 95 5.09 1.46 13.51
CA ALA A 95 6.23 1.46 14.44
C ALA A 95 6.24 0.26 15.39
N SER A 96 5.08 -0.39 15.56
CA SER A 96 4.91 -1.60 16.37
C SER A 96 4.78 -2.86 15.51
N GLN A 97 5.17 -2.81 14.23
CA GLN A 97 5.03 -3.89 13.24
C GLN A 97 3.59 -4.39 13.07
N GLN A 98 2.62 -3.46 13.15
CA GLN A 98 1.21 -3.71 12.95
C GLN A 98 0.71 -2.94 11.73
N PHE A 99 0.25 -3.65 10.71
CA PHE A 99 -0.32 -3.03 9.51
C PHE A 99 -1.84 -2.81 9.70
N PRO A 100 -2.34 -1.57 9.64
CA PRO A 100 -3.75 -1.29 9.85
C PRO A 100 -4.60 -1.85 8.70
N VAL A 101 -5.68 -2.56 9.04
CA VAL A 101 -6.65 -3.09 8.07
C VAL A 101 -8.04 -2.62 8.42
N ALA A 102 -8.65 -1.84 7.53
CA ALA A 102 -10.05 -1.47 7.63
C ALA A 102 -10.93 -2.68 7.28
N THR A 103 -11.72 -3.16 8.25
CA THR A 103 -12.46 -4.43 8.12
C THR A 103 -13.82 -4.27 7.45
N PHE A 104 -13.87 -3.53 6.34
CA PHE A 104 -15.01 -3.49 5.43
C PHE A 104 -14.55 -3.82 4.01
N ILE A 105 -15.46 -4.22 3.13
CA ILE A 105 -15.18 -4.41 1.71
C ILE A 105 -16.06 -3.48 0.89
N ARG A 106 -15.57 -3.01 -0.26
CA ARG A 106 -16.33 -2.17 -1.19
C ARG A 106 -17.61 -2.85 -1.68
N THR A 107 -18.60 -2.10 -2.14
CA THR A 107 -19.81 -2.67 -2.75
C THR A 107 -19.58 -3.14 -4.18
N ARG A 108 -20.57 -3.85 -4.75
CA ARG A 108 -20.55 -4.31 -6.14
C ARG A 108 -20.49 -3.15 -7.14
N GLU A 109 -21.13 -2.04 -6.83
CA GLU A 109 -21.15 -0.83 -7.66
C GLU A 109 -19.78 -0.13 -7.68
N GLU A 110 -18.96 -0.35 -6.66
CA GLU A 110 -17.64 0.26 -6.48
C GLU A 110 -16.47 -0.72 -6.78
N LEU A 111 -16.76 -1.87 -7.42
CA LEU A 111 -15.75 -2.89 -7.79
C LEU A 111 -14.54 -2.36 -8.54
N ASP A 112 -14.75 -1.35 -9.39
CA ASP A 112 -13.70 -0.81 -10.26
C ASP A 112 -12.92 0.33 -9.62
N TYR A 113 -13.48 1.00 -8.61
CA TYR A 113 -12.82 2.08 -7.90
C TYR A 113 -13.57 2.43 -6.61
N LEU A 114 -12.83 2.45 -5.51
CA LEU A 114 -13.24 3.03 -4.24
C LEU A 114 -12.09 3.94 -3.78
N GLN A 115 -12.42 5.15 -3.34
CA GLN A 115 -11.42 6.11 -2.85
C GLN A 115 -10.86 5.71 -1.47
N GLU A 116 -11.68 5.09 -0.63
CA GLU A 116 -11.28 4.64 0.70
C GLU A 116 -10.60 3.26 0.60
N PRO A 117 -9.50 3.02 1.35
CA PRO A 117 -8.89 1.71 1.37
C PRO A 117 -9.78 0.72 2.13
N ASP A 118 -10.14 -0.38 1.46
CA ASP A 118 -10.93 -1.46 2.02
C ASP A 118 -10.06 -2.68 2.33
N ILE A 119 -10.64 -3.71 2.94
CA ILE A 119 -9.91 -4.93 3.32
C ILE A 119 -9.21 -5.61 2.14
N PHE A 120 -9.75 -5.51 0.92
CA PHE A 120 -9.10 -6.06 -0.26
C PHE A 120 -7.83 -5.28 -0.60
N HIS A 121 -7.89 -3.95 -0.61
CA HIS A 121 -6.70 -3.13 -0.81
C HIS A 121 -5.59 -3.47 0.20
N GLU A 122 -5.94 -3.58 1.48
CA GLU A 122 -4.94 -3.81 2.53
C GLU A 122 -4.37 -5.24 2.51
N ILE A 123 -5.24 -6.25 2.45
CA ILE A 123 -4.81 -7.64 2.52
C ILE A 123 -4.22 -8.12 1.20
N PHE A 124 -4.87 -7.84 0.07
CA PHE A 124 -4.35 -8.29 -1.22
C PHE A 124 -3.22 -7.38 -1.72
N GLY A 125 -3.34 -6.05 -1.56
CA GLY A 125 -2.36 -5.10 -2.07
C GLY A 125 -1.05 -5.09 -1.29
N HIS A 126 -1.11 -5.08 0.05
CA HIS A 126 0.07 -4.79 0.89
C HIS A 126 0.62 -6.00 1.64
N CYS A 127 -0.25 -6.85 2.20
CA CYS A 127 0.20 -7.95 3.07
C CYS A 127 1.16 -8.97 2.42
N PRO A 128 1.07 -9.31 1.11
CA PRO A 128 2.03 -10.22 0.49
C PRO A 128 3.48 -9.73 0.64
N LEU A 129 3.74 -8.44 0.44
CA LEU A 129 5.09 -7.89 0.56
C LEU A 129 5.55 -7.72 2.01
N LEU A 130 4.64 -7.70 2.99
CA LEU A 130 5.03 -7.75 4.40
C LEU A 130 5.64 -9.11 4.80
N THR A 131 5.53 -10.15 3.98
CA THR A 131 6.29 -11.40 4.15
C THR A 131 7.77 -11.26 3.76
N ASN A 132 8.14 -10.20 3.03
CA ASN A 132 9.50 -9.94 2.60
C ASN A 132 10.24 -9.06 3.65
N PRO A 133 11.42 -9.47 4.14
CA PRO A 133 12.12 -8.74 5.21
C PRO A 133 12.62 -7.36 4.79
N TRP A 134 12.91 -7.12 3.50
CA TRP A 134 13.36 -5.81 3.03
C TRP A 134 12.23 -4.79 3.05
N PHE A 135 11.07 -5.17 2.53
CA PHE A 135 9.88 -4.34 2.54
C PHE A 135 9.37 -4.12 3.97
N ALA A 136 9.32 -5.18 4.78
CA ALA A 136 8.92 -5.13 6.18
C ALA A 136 9.80 -4.17 7.02
N GLU A 137 11.12 -4.20 6.85
CA GLU A 137 12.04 -3.30 7.57
C GLU A 137 11.85 -1.83 7.16
N PHE A 138 11.67 -1.58 5.86
CA PHE A 138 11.39 -0.23 5.37
C PHE A 138 10.08 0.33 5.96
N THR A 139 8.99 -0.45 5.92
CA THR A 139 7.70 -0.05 6.47
C THR A 139 7.76 0.18 7.99
N HIS A 140 8.54 -0.62 8.71
CA HIS A 140 8.73 -0.47 10.16
C HIS A 140 9.49 0.83 10.48
N THR A 141 10.59 1.06 9.76
CA THR A 141 11.39 2.28 9.91
C THR A 141 10.59 3.53 9.55
N TYR A 142 9.82 3.48 8.46
CA TYR A 142 8.88 4.54 8.11
C TYR A 142 7.89 4.84 9.25
N GLY A 143 7.31 3.81 9.86
CA GLY A 143 6.43 3.93 11.03
C GLY A 143 7.09 4.67 12.21
N LYS A 144 8.29 4.23 12.61
CA LYS A 144 9.06 4.82 13.71
C LYS A 144 9.36 6.30 13.46
N LEU A 145 9.81 6.63 12.25
CA LEU A 145 10.17 8.00 11.87
C LEU A 145 8.94 8.91 11.84
N GLY A 146 7.85 8.46 11.22
CA GLY A 146 6.62 9.25 11.16
C GLY A 146 5.98 9.49 12.52
N LEU A 147 6.13 8.57 13.47
CA LEU A 147 5.66 8.75 14.84
C LEU A 147 6.39 9.91 15.54
N ALA A 148 7.71 10.01 15.36
CA ALA A 148 8.55 11.06 15.94
C ALA A 148 8.54 12.39 15.15
N ALA A 149 8.07 12.38 13.90
CA ALA A 149 8.10 13.53 13.01
C ALA A 149 7.04 14.60 13.34
N SER A 150 7.38 15.86 13.05
CA SER A 150 6.45 16.99 13.05
C SER A 150 5.37 16.84 11.97
N LYS A 151 4.33 17.67 12.04
CA LYS A 151 3.24 17.68 11.04
C LYS A 151 3.78 17.97 9.64
N GLU A 152 4.71 18.91 9.51
CA GLU A 152 5.30 19.33 8.24
C GLU A 152 6.17 18.22 7.64
N GLU A 153 7.01 17.57 8.45
CA GLU A 153 7.83 16.42 8.04
C GLU A 153 6.96 15.23 7.60
N ARG A 154 5.85 14.96 8.30
CA ARG A 154 4.88 13.90 7.94
C ARG A 154 4.30 14.08 6.54
N ILE A 155 4.18 15.30 6.02
CA ILE A 155 3.70 15.54 4.65
C ILE A 155 4.71 15.02 3.62
N PHE A 156 6.02 15.18 3.87
CA PHE A 156 7.07 14.65 2.99
C PHE A 156 7.21 13.14 3.12
N LEU A 157 7.12 12.60 4.34
CA LEU A 157 7.04 11.16 4.56
C LEU A 157 5.85 10.53 3.83
N ALA A 158 4.67 11.16 3.87
CA ALA A 158 3.50 10.67 3.13
C ALA A 158 3.73 10.57 1.62
N ARG A 159 4.52 11.48 1.02
CA ARG A 159 4.93 11.38 -0.39
C ARG A 159 5.88 10.22 -0.61
N LEU A 160 6.86 10.01 0.27
CA LEU A 160 7.74 8.85 0.18
C LEU A 160 6.93 7.55 0.21
N TYR A 161 5.96 7.44 1.13
CA TYR A 161 5.06 6.30 1.22
C TYR A 161 4.22 6.12 -0.06
N TRP A 162 3.64 7.20 -0.57
CA TRP A 162 2.87 7.18 -1.81
C TRP A 162 3.69 6.70 -3.02
N MET A 163 4.89 7.25 -3.19
CA MET A 163 5.77 6.94 -4.33
C MET A 163 6.47 5.57 -4.19
N THR A 164 6.31 4.89 -3.05
CA THR A 164 6.91 3.59 -2.81
C THR A 164 5.86 2.52 -2.49
N ILE A 165 5.38 2.47 -1.25
CA ILE A 165 4.47 1.43 -0.76
C ILE A 165 3.15 1.41 -1.55
N GLU A 166 2.64 2.56 -2.00
CA GLU A 166 1.38 2.62 -2.75
C GLU A 166 1.55 2.46 -4.27
N PHE A 167 2.47 3.22 -4.87
CA PHE A 167 2.62 3.33 -6.33
C PHE A 167 4.06 3.08 -6.82
N GLY A 168 4.80 2.22 -6.14
CA GLY A 168 6.17 1.87 -6.53
C GLY A 168 6.27 0.81 -7.63
N LEU A 169 7.25 1.00 -8.51
CA LEU A 169 7.67 0.04 -9.52
C LEU A 169 9.11 -0.44 -9.25
N VAL A 170 9.49 -1.58 -9.80
CA VAL A 170 10.83 -2.15 -9.65
C VAL A 170 11.29 -2.75 -10.98
N ASP A 171 12.52 -2.45 -11.39
CA ASP A 171 13.15 -3.09 -12.53
C ASP A 171 13.69 -4.46 -12.15
N THR A 172 13.55 -5.43 -13.06
CA THR A 172 14.03 -6.81 -12.90
C THR A 172 14.70 -7.26 -14.19
N PRO A 173 15.46 -8.37 -14.18
CA PRO A 173 15.96 -8.98 -15.42
C PRO A 173 14.86 -9.35 -16.44
N MET A 174 13.61 -9.50 -15.98
CA MET A 174 12.43 -9.79 -16.83
C MET A 174 11.64 -8.53 -17.21
N GLY A 175 12.23 -7.35 -17.03
CA GLY A 175 11.61 -6.05 -17.25
C GLY A 175 10.96 -5.46 -15.99
N ARG A 176 10.35 -4.30 -16.15
CA ARG A 176 9.70 -3.55 -15.06
C ARG A 176 8.50 -4.30 -14.48
N LYS A 177 8.40 -4.31 -13.16
CA LYS A 177 7.36 -4.95 -12.36
C LYS A 177 6.79 -4.00 -11.31
N ILE A 178 5.70 -4.43 -10.69
CA ILE A 178 4.93 -3.67 -9.72
C ILE A 178 5.18 -4.22 -8.32
N TYR A 179 5.39 -3.33 -7.34
CA TYR A 179 5.35 -3.68 -5.92
C TYR A 179 4.41 -2.78 -5.10
N GLY A 180 3.95 -1.65 -5.63
CA GLY A 180 3.02 -0.76 -4.93
C GLY A 180 1.63 -1.39 -4.74
N GLY A 181 1.13 -1.43 -3.50
CA GLY A 181 -0.14 -2.06 -3.15
C GLY A 181 -1.37 -1.37 -3.74
N GLY A 182 -1.33 -0.05 -3.91
CA GLY A 182 -2.35 0.71 -4.65
C GLY A 182 -2.47 0.29 -6.11
N ILE A 183 -1.36 -0.07 -6.75
CA ILE A 183 -1.35 -0.60 -8.11
C ILE A 183 -1.84 -2.06 -8.12
N LEU A 184 -1.29 -2.89 -7.22
CA LEU A 184 -1.58 -4.33 -7.16
C LEU A 184 -3.03 -4.63 -6.82
N SER A 185 -3.72 -3.74 -6.12
CA SER A 185 -5.16 -3.86 -5.78
C SER A 185 -6.10 -3.21 -6.80
N SER A 186 -5.58 -2.62 -7.88
CA SER A 186 -6.37 -1.90 -8.89
C SER A 186 -6.08 -2.39 -10.31
N PRO A 187 -7.09 -2.92 -11.04
CA PRO A 187 -6.88 -3.39 -12.41
C PRO A 187 -6.43 -2.28 -13.37
N LYS A 188 -6.99 -1.07 -13.22
CA LYS A 188 -6.68 0.07 -14.10
C LYS A 188 -5.24 0.54 -13.90
N GLU A 189 -4.82 0.69 -12.66
CA GLU A 189 -3.44 1.06 -12.31
C GLU A 189 -2.44 -0.03 -12.72
N THR A 190 -2.76 -1.30 -12.54
CA THR A 190 -1.88 -2.42 -12.94
C THR A 190 -1.53 -2.36 -14.43
N VAL A 191 -2.48 -2.03 -15.30
CA VAL A 191 -2.21 -1.91 -16.75
C VAL A 191 -1.56 -0.57 -17.08
N TYR A 192 -2.07 0.53 -16.52
CA TYR A 192 -1.63 1.88 -16.84
C TYR A 192 -0.19 2.16 -16.38
N SER A 193 0.18 1.74 -15.17
CA SER A 193 1.50 1.98 -14.57
C SER A 193 2.67 1.39 -15.35
N LEU A 194 2.44 0.37 -16.19
CA LEU A 194 3.47 -0.24 -17.04
C LEU A 194 3.38 0.19 -18.52
N SER A 195 2.45 1.08 -18.86
CA SER A 195 2.31 1.62 -20.22
C SER A 195 3.30 2.75 -20.49
N ALA A 196 3.30 3.29 -21.71
CA ALA A 196 4.12 4.45 -22.08
C ALA A 196 3.45 5.81 -21.74
N GLU A 197 2.23 5.80 -21.20
CA GLU A 197 1.47 7.01 -20.88
C GLU A 197 2.01 7.77 -19.65
N PRO A 198 2.30 7.13 -18.50
CA PRO A 198 2.91 7.82 -17.37
C PRO A 198 4.42 7.96 -17.52
N GLU A 199 5.00 8.90 -16.80
CA GLU A 199 6.46 9.03 -16.68
C GLU A 199 7.01 8.02 -15.67
N HIS A 200 8.10 7.35 -16.04
CA HIS A 200 8.83 6.48 -15.13
C HIS A 200 10.17 7.09 -14.79
N LEU A 201 10.41 7.37 -13.51
CA LEU A 201 11.63 7.98 -13.02
C LEU A 201 12.45 6.98 -12.20
N PRO A 202 13.79 6.99 -12.30
CA PRO A 202 14.64 6.28 -11.34
C PRO A 202 14.31 6.73 -9.91
N PHE A 203 14.20 5.79 -8.98
CA PHE A 203 13.91 6.11 -7.59
C PHE A 203 15.04 6.91 -6.95
N ASP A 204 14.71 8.11 -6.50
CA ASP A 204 15.48 8.94 -5.59
C ASP A 204 14.56 9.42 -4.46
N PRO A 205 14.92 9.21 -3.18
CA PRO A 205 14.04 9.51 -2.05
C PRO A 205 13.73 11.00 -1.91
N ILE A 206 14.69 11.90 -2.21
CA ILE A 206 14.49 13.35 -2.13
C ILE A 206 13.52 13.78 -3.23
N GLU A 207 13.73 13.32 -4.46
CA GLU A 207 12.87 13.64 -5.60
C GLU A 207 11.45 13.07 -5.41
N ALA A 208 11.32 11.85 -4.86
CA ALA A 208 10.04 11.27 -4.50
C ALA A 208 9.29 12.14 -3.48
N MET A 209 9.98 12.58 -2.43
CA MET A 209 9.42 13.45 -1.39
C MET A 209 9.09 14.87 -1.88
N ARG A 210 9.70 15.33 -2.97
CA ARG A 210 9.41 16.64 -3.57
C ARG A 210 8.30 16.59 -4.62
N THR A 211 7.87 15.40 -5.04
CA THR A 211 6.89 15.23 -6.13
C THR A 211 5.45 15.35 -5.59
N PRO A 212 4.63 16.32 -6.06
CA PRO A 212 3.22 16.38 -5.73
C PRO A 212 2.45 15.17 -6.29
N TYR A 213 1.42 14.72 -5.57
CA TYR A 213 0.51 13.66 -6.03
C TYR A 213 -0.96 14.03 -5.79
N ARG A 214 -1.86 13.29 -6.44
CA ARG A 214 -3.30 13.33 -6.22
C ARG A 214 -3.83 11.91 -6.10
N ILE A 215 -4.74 11.71 -5.16
CA ILE A 215 -5.31 10.39 -4.82
C ILE A 215 -6.49 9.99 -5.73
N ASP A 216 -7.02 10.92 -6.52
CA ASP A 216 -8.26 10.77 -7.29
C ASP A 216 -8.02 10.69 -8.81
N ILE A 217 -6.78 10.40 -9.23
CA ILE A 217 -6.37 10.25 -10.63
C ILE A 217 -5.43 9.05 -10.80
N LEU A 218 -5.28 8.56 -12.03
CA LEU A 218 -4.17 7.68 -12.38
C LEU A 218 -2.85 8.46 -12.26
N GLN A 219 -1.81 7.82 -11.73
CA GLN A 219 -0.60 8.56 -11.37
C GLN A 219 0.20 8.98 -12.61
N PRO A 220 0.49 10.28 -12.80
CA PRO A 220 1.27 10.71 -13.96
C PRO A 220 2.75 10.31 -13.87
N VAL A 221 3.21 9.84 -12.71
CA VAL A 221 4.61 9.53 -12.41
C VAL A 221 4.67 8.31 -11.50
N TYR A 222 5.59 7.41 -11.81
CA TYR A 222 5.98 6.32 -10.92
C TYR A 222 7.50 6.33 -10.73
N PHE A 223 7.94 6.09 -9.50
CA PHE A 223 9.35 5.88 -9.22
C PHE A 223 9.69 4.40 -9.29
N VAL A 224 10.85 4.13 -9.89
CA VAL A 224 11.30 2.78 -10.23
C VAL A 224 12.55 2.44 -9.44
N LEU A 225 12.44 1.44 -8.57
CA LEU A 225 13.59 0.88 -7.86
C LEU A 225 14.46 0.06 -8.83
N PRO A 226 15.79 0.08 -8.68
CA PRO A 226 16.67 -0.81 -9.45
C PRO A 226 16.54 -2.28 -9.01
N GLU A 227 16.18 -2.50 -7.75
CA GLU A 227 15.86 -3.79 -7.13
C GLU A 227 15.06 -3.53 -5.84
N LEU A 228 14.24 -4.48 -5.38
CA LEU A 228 13.41 -4.29 -4.19
C LEU A 228 14.25 -4.01 -2.93
N LYS A 229 15.46 -4.59 -2.86
CA LYS A 229 16.44 -4.37 -1.78
C LYS A 229 16.79 -2.90 -1.56
N ARG A 230 16.58 -2.03 -2.55
CA ARG A 230 16.78 -0.57 -2.39
C ARG A 230 15.96 -0.01 -1.24
N LEU A 231 14.74 -0.51 -0.97
CA LEU A 231 13.94 -0.08 0.18
C LEU A 231 14.64 -0.35 1.51
N PHE A 232 15.22 -1.54 1.66
CA PHE A 232 15.98 -1.89 2.86
C PHE A 232 17.20 -0.98 3.05
N GLN A 233 17.90 -0.64 1.97
CA GLN A 233 19.05 0.29 2.03
C GLN A 233 18.60 1.68 2.50
N VAL A 234 17.51 2.23 1.93
CA VAL A 234 16.95 3.52 2.34
C VAL A 234 16.56 3.51 3.82
N ALA A 235 16.01 2.40 4.32
CA ALA A 235 15.67 2.26 5.74
C ALA A 235 16.88 2.41 6.69
N HIS A 236 18.11 2.24 6.19
CA HIS A 236 19.36 2.38 6.95
C HIS A 236 20.10 3.68 6.62
N GLU A 237 19.54 4.54 5.78
CA GLU A 237 20.04 5.88 5.47
C GLU A 237 19.35 6.93 6.36
N ASP A 238 19.84 8.18 6.35
CA ASP A 238 19.24 9.29 7.10
C ASP A 238 18.00 9.86 6.37
N ILE A 239 16.88 9.13 6.44
CA ILE A 239 15.60 9.57 5.85
C ILE A 239 15.18 10.94 6.39
N MET A 240 15.40 11.25 7.67
CA MET A 240 14.99 12.54 8.23
C MET A 240 15.89 13.68 7.78
N GLY A 241 17.19 13.42 7.53
CA GLY A 241 18.07 14.33 6.81
C GLY A 241 17.53 14.65 5.41
N MET A 242 17.16 13.61 4.64
CA MET A 242 16.58 13.75 3.31
C MET A 242 15.23 14.49 3.33
N VAL A 243 14.38 14.28 4.34
CA VAL A 243 13.12 15.02 4.52
C VAL A 243 13.41 16.51 4.67
N ARG A 244 14.37 16.90 5.52
CA ARG A 244 14.71 18.31 5.75
C ARG A 244 15.32 18.95 4.51
N GLU A 245 16.13 18.22 3.77
CA GLU A 245 16.66 18.66 2.47
C GLU A 245 15.54 18.88 1.45
N ALA A 246 14.62 17.91 1.30
CA ALA A 246 13.45 18.04 0.43
C ALA A 246 12.57 19.24 0.79
N MET A 247 12.40 19.52 2.09
CA MET A 247 11.69 20.71 2.57
C MET A 247 12.39 22.01 2.17
N GLN A 248 13.72 22.07 2.28
CA GLN A 248 14.50 23.25 1.89
C GLN A 248 14.47 23.50 0.37
N LEU A 249 14.53 22.43 -0.43
CA LEU A 249 14.49 22.50 -1.89
C LEU A 249 13.09 22.80 -2.45
N GLY A 250 12.05 22.64 -1.64
CA GLY A 250 10.66 22.86 -2.02
C GLY A 250 10.10 21.80 -2.99
N LEU A 251 8.79 21.87 -3.22
CA LEU A 251 8.09 20.93 -4.09
C LEU A 251 8.33 21.23 -5.57
N HIS A 252 8.32 20.16 -6.36
CA HIS A 252 8.24 20.26 -7.81
C HIS A 252 6.90 20.83 -8.27
N LYS A 253 6.86 21.29 -9.53
CA LYS A 253 5.60 21.64 -10.17
C LYS A 253 4.73 20.38 -10.33
N PRO A 254 3.43 20.42 -9.99
CA PRO A 254 2.54 19.30 -10.23
C PRO A 254 2.49 18.93 -11.72
N ARG A 255 2.50 17.63 -12.03
CA ARG A 255 2.32 17.09 -13.39
C ARG A 255 0.87 16.78 -13.73
N PHE A 256 -0.08 17.29 -12.94
CA PHE A 256 -1.51 17.13 -13.12
C PHE A 256 -2.21 18.48 -13.03
N SER A 257 -3.36 18.61 -13.68
CA SER A 257 -4.20 19.79 -13.56
C SER A 257 -4.77 19.93 -12.14
N PRO A 258 -5.03 21.16 -11.66
CA PRO A 258 -5.78 21.38 -10.42
C PRO A 258 -7.13 20.68 -10.44
N LYS A 259 -7.68 20.36 -9.27
CA LYS A 259 -9.04 19.81 -9.17
C LYS A 259 -10.02 20.86 -9.72
N ALA A 260 -10.90 20.44 -10.64
CA ALA A 260 -11.99 21.31 -11.08
C ALA A 260 -12.82 21.70 -9.84
N ALA A 261 -13.15 22.99 -9.71
CA ALA A 261 -13.88 23.56 -8.59
C ALA A 261 -15.30 22.99 -8.49
#